data_AF-A0A540V1X8-F1
#
_entry.id   AF-A0A540V1X8-F1
#
_cell.length_a   1.000
_cell.length_b   1.000
_cell.length_c   1.000
_cell.angle_alpha   90.00
_cell.angle_beta   90.00
_cell.angle_gamma   90.00
#
_symmetry.space_group_name_H-M   'P 1'
#
loop_
_entity.id
_entity.type
_entity.pdbx_description
1 polymer ?
#
loop_
_entity_poly.entity_id
_entity_poly.type
_entity_poly.pdbx_seq_one_letter_code
_entity_poly.pdbx_strand_id
1 'polypeptide(L)'
;MDTTYIENQIEQLKKAIYRQVEHRTLVKYTGDPLVDENQLFYLLLPLLNGDHWDEENYEGVIAVGIVEASLAEHSYIDEHDATSKVQQLTVLSGDYYSGR
;
A
#
# COMPACT_ATOMS: atom_id res chain seq x y z
N MET A 1 1.73 -4.21 25.53
CA MET A 1 1.77 -4.89 24.23
C MET A 1 3.21 -5.12 23.87
N ASP A 2 3.56 -6.29 23.35
CA ASP A 2 4.93 -6.60 22.92
C ASP A 2 5.23 -5.89 21.60
N THR A 3 6.37 -5.19 21.51
CA THR A 3 6.82 -4.53 20.27
C THR A 3 6.88 -5.51 19.10
N THR A 4 7.30 -6.75 19.38
CA THR A 4 7.36 -7.85 18.41
C THR A 4 5.99 -8.16 17.83
N TYR A 5 4.92 -8.04 18.63
CA TYR A 5 3.56 -8.28 18.15
C TYR A 5 3.12 -7.18 17.18
N ILE A 6 3.39 -5.92 17.50
CA ILE A 6 3.04 -4.76 16.65
C ILE A 6 3.76 -4.86 15.30
N GLU A 7 5.07 -5.10 15.32
CA GLU A 7 5.88 -5.28 14.10
C GLU A 7 5.34 -6.41 13.23
N ASN A 8 4.94 -7.53 13.84
CA ASN A 8 4.34 -8.64 13.12
C ASN A 8 2.98 -8.28 12.47
N GLN A 9 2.15 -7.47 13.13
CA GLN A 9 0.88 -7.03 12.54
C GLN A 9 1.11 -6.08 11.35
N ILE A 10 2.06 -5.15 11.48
CA ILE A 10 2.45 -4.25 10.38
C ILE A 10 2.95 -5.06 9.18
N GLU A 11 3.86 -6.01 9.41
CA GLU A 11 4.39 -6.88 8.37
C GLU A 11 3.32 -7.75 7.70
N GLN A 12 2.34 -8.24 8.46
CA GLN A 12 1.23 -9.01 7.91
C GLN A 12 0.33 -8.15 7.01
N LEU A 13 0.00 -6.93 7.44
CA LEU A 13 -0.80 -6.00 6.66
C LEU A 13 -0.07 -5.57 5.39
N LYS A 14 1.23 -5.24 5.48
CA LYS A 14 2.08 -4.89 4.33
C LYS A 14 2.12 -6.01 3.29
N LYS A 15 2.29 -7.26 3.73
CA LYS A 15 2.25 -8.43 2.84
C LYS A 15 0.87 -8.65 2.22
N ALA A 16 -0.20 -8.39 2.96
CA ALA A 16 -1.56 -8.49 2.43
C ALA A 16 -1.81 -7.46 1.33
N ILE A 17 -1.36 -6.22 1.51
CA ILE A 17 -1.42 -5.16 0.50
C ILE A 17 -0.60 -5.58 -0.74
N TYR A 18 0.67 -5.97 -0.55
CA TYR A 18 1.53 -6.38 -1.68
C TYR A 18 0.94 -7.51 -2.50
N ARG A 19 0.31 -8.51 -1.88
CA ARG A 19 -0.35 -9.59 -2.64
C ARG A 19 -1.44 -9.11 -3.60
N GLN A 20 -2.09 -7.99 -3.32
CA GLN A 20 -3.15 -7.44 -4.18
C GLN A 20 -2.61 -6.60 -5.33
N VAL A 21 -1.49 -5.90 -5.10
CA VAL A 21 -0.97 -4.88 -6.03
C VAL A 21 0.37 -5.24 -6.68
N GLU A 22 1.02 -6.33 -6.28
CA GLU A 22 2.29 -6.74 -6.87
C GLU A 22 2.09 -7.18 -8.33
N HIS A 23 2.81 -6.52 -9.23
CA HIS A 23 2.83 -6.89 -10.63
C HIS A 23 4.26 -6.77 -11.18
N ARG A 24 4.84 -7.91 -11.57
CA ARG A 24 6.25 -8.03 -11.97
C ARG A 24 6.73 -6.95 -12.95
N THR A 25 5.90 -6.61 -13.94
CA THR A 25 6.28 -5.58 -14.93
C THR A 25 6.32 -4.20 -14.31
N LEU A 26 5.37 -3.85 -13.44
CA LEU A 26 5.34 -2.54 -12.79
C LEU A 26 6.54 -2.43 -11.84
N VAL A 27 6.74 -3.43 -10.97
CA VAL A 27 7.87 -3.48 -10.02
C VAL A 27 9.22 -3.30 -10.71
N LYS A 28 9.41 -3.88 -11.89
CA LYS A 28 10.65 -3.72 -12.67
C LYS A 28 10.97 -2.25 -13.01
N TYR A 29 9.97 -1.41 -13.21
CA TYR A 29 10.14 -0.04 -13.69
C TYR A 29 9.81 1.03 -12.64
N THR A 30 8.96 0.73 -11.66
CA THR A 30 8.49 1.68 -10.63
C THR A 30 9.05 1.34 -9.24
N GLY A 31 9.55 0.11 -9.03
CA GLY A 31 9.91 -0.40 -7.70
C GLY A 31 8.71 -1.06 -6.99
N ASP A 32 8.93 -1.50 -5.76
CA ASP A 32 7.85 -2.04 -4.93
C ASP A 32 6.85 -0.94 -4.57
N PRO A 33 5.54 -1.26 -4.45
CA PRO A 33 4.55 -0.28 -4.00
C PRO A 33 4.98 0.40 -2.70
N LEU A 34 4.91 1.73 -2.66
CA LEU A 34 5.22 2.47 -1.44
C LEU A 34 4.12 2.25 -0.41
N VAL A 35 4.47 1.59 0.69
CA VAL A 35 3.57 1.34 1.83
C VAL A 35 4.28 1.82 3.09
N ASP A 36 3.81 2.93 3.67
CA ASP A 36 4.39 3.53 4.88
C ASP A 36 3.96 2.73 6.12
N GLU A 37 4.94 2.12 6.80
CA GLU A 37 4.71 1.32 8.01
C GLU A 37 4.15 2.14 9.18
N ASN A 38 4.45 3.44 9.27
CA ASN A 38 3.83 4.30 10.27
C ASN A 38 2.34 4.48 10.00
N GLN A 39 1.95 4.59 8.73
CA GLN A 39 0.55 4.67 8.34
C GLN A 39 -0.18 3.36 8.64
N LEU A 40 0.45 2.21 8.33
CA LEU A 40 -0.09 0.90 8.68
C LEU A 40 -0.29 0.75 10.20
N PHE A 41 0.65 1.23 11.00
CA PHE A 41 0.50 1.24 12.45
C PHE A 41 -0.76 2.00 12.89
N TYR A 42 -1.02 3.19 12.32
CA TYR A 42 -2.22 3.96 12.66
C TYR A 42 -3.51 3.25 12.23
N LEU A 43 -3.52 2.59 11.06
CA LEU A 43 -4.66 1.79 10.62
C LEU A 43 -4.93 0.59 11.55
N LEU A 44 -3.89 0.03 12.14
CA LEU A 44 -3.97 -1.10 13.07
C LEU A 44 -4.35 -0.69 14.50
N LEU A 45 -4.38 0.60 14.85
CA LEU A 45 -4.65 1.04 16.22
C LEU A 45 -5.92 0.46 16.85
N PRO A 46 -7.07 0.35 16.15
CA PRO A 46 -8.26 -0.28 16.71
C PRO A 46 -8.00 -1.74 17.12
N LEU A 47 -7.38 -2.55 16.24
CA LEU A 47 -6.99 -3.94 16.52
C LEU A 47 -6.04 -4.02 17.71
N LEU A 48 -5.01 -3.17 17.71
CA LEU A 48 -4.03 -3.12 18.78
C LEU A 48 -4.67 -2.67 20.10
N ASN A 49 -5.71 -1.84 20.08
CA ASN A 49 -6.43 -1.44 21.28
C ASN A 49 -7.46 -2.47 21.78
N GLY A 50 -7.53 -3.63 21.14
CA GLY A 50 -8.36 -4.76 21.58
C GLY A 50 -9.75 -4.82 20.94
N ASP A 51 -10.01 -4.02 19.91
CA ASP A 51 -11.23 -4.16 19.13
C ASP A 51 -11.22 -5.50 18.39
N HIS A 52 -12.39 -6.12 18.28
CA HIS A 52 -12.57 -7.31 17.46
C HIS A 52 -12.63 -6.88 15.99
N TRP A 53 -11.77 -7.44 15.16
CA TRP A 53 -11.83 -7.29 13.71
C TRP A 53 -12.39 -8.55 13.09
N ASP A 54 -13.40 -8.36 12.25
CA ASP A 54 -13.83 -9.38 11.30
C ASP A 54 -13.08 -9.23 9.96
N GLU A 55 -13.46 -10.07 9.00
CA GLU A 55 -12.86 -10.07 7.65
C GLU A 55 -13.12 -8.73 6.94
N GLU A 56 -14.30 -8.12 7.10
CA GLU A 56 -14.65 -6.84 6.47
C GLU A 56 -13.78 -5.70 7.00
N ASN A 57 -13.51 -5.67 8.30
CA ASN A 57 -12.57 -4.69 8.88
C ASN A 57 -11.16 -4.84 8.28
N TYR A 58 -10.69 -6.08 8.14
CA TYR A 58 -9.36 -6.34 7.61
C TYR A 58 -9.26 -6.00 6.13
N GLU A 59 -10.27 -6.34 5.32
CA GLU A 59 -10.37 -5.95 3.91
C GLU A 59 -10.43 -4.43 3.74
N GLY A 60 -11.20 -3.73 4.57
CA GLY A 60 -11.29 -2.27 4.54
C GLY A 60 -9.93 -1.61 4.80
N VAL A 61 -9.16 -2.12 5.76
CA VAL A 61 -7.82 -1.60 6.07
C VAL A 61 -6.83 -1.89 4.95
N ILE A 62 -6.91 -3.07 4.30
CA ILE A 62 -6.13 -3.36 3.09
C ILE A 62 -6.48 -2.38 1.97
N ALA A 63 -7.77 -2.13 1.72
CA ALA A 63 -8.22 -1.22 0.68
C ALA A 63 -7.70 0.21 0.90
N VAL A 64 -7.74 0.70 2.15
CA VAL A 64 -7.13 2.00 2.49
C VAL A 64 -5.64 1.99 2.19
N GLY A 65 -4.90 0.95 2.59
CA GLY A 65 -3.47 0.83 2.28
C GLY A 65 -3.15 0.81 0.78
N ILE A 66 -4.02 0.21 -0.03
CA ILE A 66 -3.90 0.19 -1.50
C ILE A 66 -4.15 1.59 -2.09
N VAL A 67 -5.16 2.30 -1.61
CA VAL A 67 -5.47 3.68 -2.04
C VAL A 67 -4.30 4.61 -1.73
N GLU A 68 -3.72 4.49 -0.54
CA GLU A 68 -2.58 5.30 -0.13
C GLU A 68 -1.33 4.99 -0.99
N ALA A 69 -1.06 3.71 -1.28
CA ALA A 69 0.01 3.33 -2.20
C ALA A 69 -0.23 3.89 -3.63
N SER A 70 -1.47 3.88 -4.11
CA SER A 70 -1.85 4.47 -5.40
C SER A 70 -1.56 5.98 -5.44
N LEU A 71 -1.99 6.71 -4.41
CA LEU A 71 -1.73 8.15 -4.28
C LEU A 71 -0.24 8.47 -4.18
N ALA A 72 0.53 7.61 -3.49
CA ALA A 72 1.97 7.75 -3.39
C ALA A 72 2.67 7.60 -4.75
N GLU A 73 2.28 6.62 -5.58
CA GLU A 73 2.82 6.48 -6.95
C GLU A 73 2.60 7.76 -7.76
N HIS A 74 1.40 8.34 -7.70
CA HIS A 74 1.09 9.56 -8.43
C HIS A 74 1.89 10.78 -7.95
N SER A 75 2.38 10.76 -6.71
CA SER A 75 3.22 11.82 -6.15
C SER A 75 4.66 11.80 -6.70
N TYR A 76 5.10 10.73 -7.36
CA TYR A 76 6.43 10.60 -7.97
C TYR A 76 6.51 11.05 -9.44
N ILE A 77 5.38 11.45 -10.02
CA ILE A 77 5.29 11.86 -11.43
C ILE A 77 5.62 13.35 -11.53
N ASP A 78 6.42 13.73 -12.52
CA ASP A 78 6.60 15.15 -12.84
C ASP A 78 5.36 15.65 -13.58
N GLU A 79 4.71 16.70 -13.09
CA GLU A 79 3.52 17.27 -13.73
C GLU A 79 3.84 17.83 -15.14
N HIS A 80 5.11 18.08 -15.43
CA HIS A 80 5.59 18.56 -16.71
C HIS A 80 6.44 17.49 -17.41
N ASP A 81 6.14 17.22 -18.68
CA ASP A 81 6.87 16.25 -19.51
C ASP A 81 6.91 14.80 -18.98
N ALA A 82 5.80 14.31 -18.42
CA ALA A 82 5.56 12.91 -18.01
C ALA A 82 5.51 11.88 -19.16
N THR A 83 6.33 12.06 -20.19
CA THR A 83 6.35 11.22 -21.40
C THR A 83 7.39 10.10 -21.35
N SER A 84 8.29 10.13 -20.37
CA SER A 84 9.26 9.05 -20.20
C SER A 84 8.56 7.73 -19.86
N LYS A 85 9.14 6.62 -20.32
CA LYS A 85 8.60 5.28 -20.07
C LYS A 85 8.42 4.98 -18.58
N VAL A 86 9.34 5.45 -17.74
CA VAL A 86 9.25 5.26 -16.28
C VAL A 86 8.04 6.01 -15.74
N GLN A 87 7.91 7.31 -16.03
CA GLN A 87 6.78 8.11 -15.54
C GLN A 87 5.42 7.59 -16.03
N GLN A 88 5.31 7.16 -17.30
CA GLN A 88 4.06 6.55 -17.79
C GLN A 88 3.72 5.23 -17.09
N LEU A 89 4.72 4.44 -16.73
CA LEU A 89 4.50 3.21 -15.96
C LEU A 89 4.20 3.50 -14.48
N THR A 90 4.67 4.63 -13.94
CA THR A 90 4.29 5.13 -12.61
C THR A 90 2.84 5.64 -12.57
N VAL A 91 2.36 6.29 -13.64
CA VAL A 91 0.90 6.57 -13.77
C VAL A 91 0.13 5.26 -13.75
N LEU A 92 0.57 4.30 -14.57
CA LEU A 92 -0.10 3.01 -14.70
C LEU A 92 -0.05 2.17 -13.42
N SER A 93 1.00 2.25 -12.60
CA SER A 93 1.04 1.59 -11.30
C SER A 93 0.01 2.19 -10.35
N GLY A 94 -0.07 3.52 -10.26
CA GLY A 94 -1.10 4.22 -9.50
C GLY A 94 -2.51 3.79 -9.91
N ASP A 95 -2.82 3.83 -11.21
CA ASP A 95 -4.12 3.39 -11.75
C ASP A 95 -4.39 1.90 -11.44
N TYR A 96 -3.39 1.04 -11.66
CA TYR A 96 -3.50 -0.40 -11.40
C TYR A 96 -3.76 -0.70 -9.93
N TYR A 97 -3.12 0.02 -9.01
CA TYR A 97 -3.35 -0.14 -7.57
C TYR A 97 -4.78 0.28 -7.20
N SER A 98 -5.24 1.44 -7.70
CA SER A 98 -6.59 1.95 -7.40
C SER A 98 -7.74 1.04 -7.89
N GLY A 99 -7.47 0.19 -8.88
CA GLY A 99 -8.46 -0.75 -9.43
C GLY A 99 -8.54 -2.10 -8.72
N ARG A 100 -7.84 -2.28 -7.59
CA ARG A 100 -7.77 -3.55 -6.84
C ARG A 100 -8.66 -3.58 -5.61
#